data_AF-A0A8I2YNZ7-F1
#
_entry.id   AF-A0A8I2YNZ7-F1
#
_cell.length_a   1.000
_cell.length_b   1.000
_cell.length_c   1.000
_cell.angle_alpha   90.00
_cell.angle_beta   90.00
_cell.angle_gamma   90.00
#
_symmetry.space_group_name_H-M   'P 1'
#
loop_
_entity.id
_entity.type
_entity.pdbx_description
1 polymer ?
#
loop_
_entity_poly.entity_id
_entity_poly.type
_entity_poly.pdbx_seq_one_letter_code
_entity_poly.pdbx_strand_id
1 'polypeptide(L)'
;MVPRLGRHLYPRGTVRICLLLPPFSSSSHTSLVPNACLGIRYGRPGKKKWKHEHASEMMFDDMVQTYQLDITPEEVIIVKALISGKASRCPLGETMPFLFEIVANERNGLDVDKFDYILRDCHAVGDKGNISISRIIHSARVVEGKICYDIKDANQIYELFYTRFSLHKRIYNHKTTKAIEYMVIDALLEAEPFLKIADLVENPKRYVFLTDNLLNRIEESTEEELGPARAIIERIRTRDLYKVVDFKVFSHEDKQMVEENVTADAIVKVAKSGVLTGVDEELVAQLKPSHVVVTCSMLHYGKGKDNPLDQVTFYSKKKPKECAKADYSDISLLMPSSFAEAWLRVYTKDEAFHGLIQAAYRHILKSLAPSGPHGLPASTEEAQEEEESGPGSTVAAEGGDSDVDVHPITLKVWRPGSPTLGDSPSTPRMFARNVSTGSIGSVSGLGVGAAGVGAAGRSRTMARNSSFSENQFTAVPPNFRGESPSRKPRSKRGRNVSDTFEGGRPRKSARLSEKDADAS
;
A
#
# COMPACT_ATOMS: atom_id res chain seq x y z
N MET A 1 41.24 -25.42 -9.29
CA MET A 1 42.23 -24.46 -8.78
C MET A 1 41.87 -23.08 -9.32
N VAL A 2 41.31 -22.21 -8.48
CA VAL A 2 41.08 -20.80 -8.82
C VAL A 2 42.31 -20.03 -8.33
N PRO A 3 42.98 -19.21 -9.17
CA PRO A 3 44.17 -18.48 -8.74
C PRO A 3 43.80 -17.49 -7.63
N ARG A 4 44.69 -17.36 -6.65
CA ARG A 4 44.64 -16.33 -5.60
C ARG A 4 44.78 -14.95 -6.26
N LEU A 5 43.67 -14.33 -6.64
CA LEU A 5 43.58 -12.89 -6.85
C LEU A 5 43.72 -12.19 -5.49
N GLY A 6 44.56 -11.15 -5.45
CA GLY A 6 45.05 -10.48 -4.25
C GLY A 6 43.95 -9.89 -3.35
N ARG A 7 44.32 -9.65 -2.10
CA ARG A 7 43.46 -9.21 -0.98
C ARG A 7 42.87 -7.79 -1.10
N HIS A 8 42.78 -7.18 -2.29
CA HIS A 8 42.41 -5.77 -2.45
C HIS A 8 41.01 -5.46 -3.00
N LEU A 9 40.16 -6.45 -3.25
CA LEU A 9 38.77 -6.23 -3.69
C LEU A 9 37.85 -7.34 -3.14
N TYR A 10 37.66 -7.39 -1.82
CA TYR A 10 36.63 -8.26 -1.24
C TYR A 10 35.34 -7.44 -1.02
N PRO A 11 34.34 -7.49 -1.92
CA PRO A 11 33.09 -6.75 -1.79
C PRO A 11 32.24 -7.18 -0.59
N ARG A 12 32.67 -8.19 0.19
CA ARG A 12 31.98 -8.64 1.41
C ARG A 12 31.91 -7.55 2.48
N GLY A 13 32.98 -6.77 2.66
CA GLY A 13 33.00 -5.65 3.60
C GLY A 13 32.07 -4.52 3.13
N THR A 14 32.22 -4.14 1.87
CA THR A 14 31.47 -3.05 1.22
C THR A 14 29.97 -3.30 1.17
N VAL A 15 29.53 -4.50 0.79
CA VAL A 15 28.11 -4.88 0.82
C VAL A 15 27.58 -4.89 2.25
N ARG A 16 28.35 -5.39 3.24
CA ARG A 16 27.93 -5.41 4.63
C ARG A 16 27.79 -4.01 5.23
N ILE A 17 28.71 -3.10 4.92
CA ILE A 17 28.61 -1.68 5.27
C ILE A 17 27.33 -1.13 4.66
N CYS A 18 27.13 -1.32 3.36
CA CYS A 18 25.95 -0.88 2.62
C CYS A 18 24.61 -1.43 3.15
N LEU A 19 24.59 -2.52 3.90
CA LEU A 19 23.37 -3.05 4.54
C LEU A 19 23.01 -2.33 5.85
N LEU A 20 23.97 -1.64 6.48
CA LEU A 20 23.77 -0.91 7.73
C LEU A 20 23.35 0.56 7.52
N LEU A 21 23.56 1.09 6.32
CA LEU A 21 23.32 2.49 5.94
C LEU A 21 21.94 2.84 5.32
N PRO A 22 21.16 1.93 4.71
CA PRO A 22 19.88 2.27 4.09
C PRO A 22 18.89 2.93 5.07
N PRO A 23 18.83 2.57 6.37
CA PRO A 23 17.86 3.19 7.28
C PRO A 23 18.29 4.57 7.79
N PHE A 24 19.40 5.18 7.33
CA PHE A 24 19.83 6.48 7.85
C PHE A 24 18.82 7.62 7.66
N SER A 25 17.83 7.47 6.77
CA SER A 25 16.84 8.51 6.46
C SER A 25 15.39 8.02 6.46
N SER A 26 15.14 6.73 6.73
CA SER A 26 13.81 6.12 6.58
C SER A 26 13.31 5.48 7.87
N SER A 27 12.68 6.28 8.71
CA SER A 27 11.55 5.80 9.51
C SER A 27 10.25 6.42 8.96
N SER A 28 9.11 5.81 9.29
CA SER A 28 7.78 6.30 8.90
C SER A 28 7.48 7.74 9.37
N HIS A 29 8.24 8.28 10.33
CA HIS A 29 8.18 9.69 10.72
C HIS A 29 9.35 10.52 10.16
N THR A 30 10.54 9.93 10.00
CA THR A 30 11.71 10.60 9.40
C THR A 30 11.52 10.95 7.92
N SER A 31 10.65 10.24 7.19
CA SER A 31 10.27 10.62 5.82
C SER A 31 9.16 11.68 5.75
N LEU A 32 8.41 11.92 6.83
CA LEU A 32 7.35 12.94 6.88
C LEU A 32 7.94 14.34 6.98
N VAL A 33 8.96 14.54 7.83
CA VAL A 33 9.54 15.86 8.08
C VAL A 33 10.13 16.48 6.79
N PRO A 34 10.95 15.76 6.01
CA PRO A 34 11.46 16.29 4.75
C PRO A 34 10.35 16.40 3.70
N ASN A 35 9.47 15.40 3.53
CA ASN A 35 8.43 15.50 2.49
C ASN A 35 7.40 16.61 2.74
N ALA A 36 7.09 16.92 4.00
CA ALA A 36 6.21 18.02 4.39
C ALA A 36 6.89 19.39 4.25
N CYS A 37 8.02 19.60 4.93
CA CYS A 37 8.72 20.89 4.94
C CYS A 37 9.36 21.20 3.57
N LEU A 38 9.89 20.19 2.88
CA LEU A 38 10.45 20.35 1.53
C LEU A 38 9.37 20.35 0.45
N GLY A 39 8.16 19.84 0.69
CA GLY A 39 7.02 20.03 -0.20
C GLY A 39 6.69 21.51 -0.39
N ILE A 40 6.80 22.32 0.68
CA ILE A 40 6.64 23.77 0.63
C ILE A 40 7.82 24.47 -0.07
N ARG A 41 9.05 23.97 0.10
CA ARG A 41 10.27 24.63 -0.41
C ARG A 41 10.68 24.21 -1.83
N TYR A 42 10.39 22.97 -2.22
CA TYR A 42 10.75 22.32 -3.49
C TYR A 42 9.51 21.98 -4.35
N GLY A 43 8.30 22.25 -3.87
CA GLY A 43 7.08 22.29 -4.69
C GLY A 43 7.01 23.51 -5.63
N ARG A 44 8.00 24.43 -5.57
CA ARG A 44 8.15 25.51 -6.56
C ARG A 44 8.78 24.96 -7.84
N PRO A 45 8.29 25.35 -9.04
CA PRO A 45 8.91 24.96 -10.31
C PRO A 45 10.41 25.27 -10.32
N GLY A 46 11.25 24.28 -10.64
CA GLY A 46 12.69 24.47 -10.89
C GLY A 46 13.68 24.04 -9.79
N LYS A 47 13.24 23.51 -8.63
CA LYS A 47 14.17 22.94 -7.62
C LYS A 47 14.21 21.40 -7.64
N LYS A 48 15.38 20.80 -7.37
CA LYS A 48 15.59 19.33 -7.38
C LYS A 48 14.71 18.64 -6.32
N LYS A 49 13.97 17.60 -6.73
CA LYS A 49 13.15 16.79 -5.84
C LYS A 49 14.03 16.05 -4.81
N TRP A 50 13.86 16.34 -3.52
CA TRP A 50 14.58 15.65 -2.46
C TRP A 50 14.21 14.16 -2.41
N LYS A 51 15.20 13.35 -2.05
CA LYS A 51 15.11 11.90 -1.96
C LYS A 51 15.92 11.44 -0.75
N HIS A 52 15.38 10.52 0.03
CA HIS A 52 16.01 10.03 1.24
C HIS A 52 17.37 9.36 0.94
N GLU A 53 17.54 8.79 -0.26
CA GLU A 53 18.80 8.25 -0.77
C GLU A 53 19.90 9.34 -0.86
N HIS A 54 19.55 10.59 -1.18
CA HIS A 54 20.53 11.69 -1.21
C HIS A 54 20.99 12.05 0.20
N ALA A 55 20.07 12.02 1.18
CA ALA A 55 20.41 12.23 2.57
C ALA A 55 21.30 11.09 3.10
N SER A 56 21.03 9.84 2.70
CA SER A 56 21.87 8.69 3.07
C SER A 56 23.29 8.82 2.50
N GLU A 57 23.45 9.25 1.24
CA GLU A 57 24.79 9.52 0.66
C GLU A 57 25.51 10.67 1.39
N MET A 58 24.80 11.76 1.70
CA MET A 58 25.35 12.91 2.44
C MET A 58 25.80 12.53 3.85
N MET A 59 24.98 11.78 4.60
CA MET A 59 25.31 11.30 5.93
C MET A 59 26.47 10.31 5.90
N PHE A 60 26.55 9.46 4.87
CA PHE A 60 27.66 8.56 4.69
C PHE A 60 28.98 9.31 4.46
N ASP A 61 29.00 10.34 3.62
CA ASP A 61 30.18 11.19 3.41
C ASP A 61 30.66 11.85 4.71
N ASP A 62 29.73 12.44 5.46
CA ASP A 62 30.06 13.07 6.75
C ASP A 62 30.60 12.06 7.76
N MET A 63 30.06 10.84 7.79
CA MET A 63 30.55 9.77 8.65
C MET A 63 31.97 9.33 8.28
N VAL A 64 32.26 9.14 6.99
CA VAL A 64 33.62 8.78 6.52
C VAL A 64 34.62 9.87 6.89
N GLN A 65 34.27 11.13 6.67
CA GLN A 65 35.15 12.26 6.97
C GLN A 65 35.34 12.48 8.48
N THR A 66 34.25 12.49 9.25
CA THR A 66 34.26 12.82 10.68
C THR A 66 34.97 11.75 11.50
N TYR A 67 34.69 10.47 11.22
CA TYR A 67 35.24 9.35 11.97
C TYR A 67 36.48 8.72 11.34
N GLN A 68 36.95 9.26 10.21
CA GLN A 68 38.15 8.78 9.50
C GLN A 68 38.11 7.28 9.28
N LEU A 69 36.98 6.79 8.75
CA LEU A 69 36.77 5.37 8.51
C LEU A 69 37.85 4.83 7.56
N ASP A 70 38.35 3.62 7.84
CA ASP A 70 39.29 2.90 6.97
C ASP A 70 38.55 2.36 5.74
N ILE A 71 38.25 3.26 4.79
CA ILE A 71 37.56 3.00 3.54
C ILE A 71 38.16 3.86 2.43
N THR A 72 38.46 3.27 1.27
CA THR A 72 39.05 4.03 0.16
C THR A 72 38.00 4.87 -0.58
N PRO A 73 38.39 5.94 -1.30
CA PRO A 73 37.46 6.71 -2.13
C PRO A 73 36.71 5.84 -3.15
N GLU A 74 37.36 4.81 -3.71
CA GLU A 74 36.75 3.86 -4.63
C GLU A 74 35.68 3.00 -3.94
N GLU A 75 35.95 2.55 -2.71
CA GLU A 75 34.97 1.80 -1.92
C GLU A 75 33.78 2.67 -1.53
N VAL A 76 33.98 3.95 -1.22
CA VAL A 76 32.89 4.91 -0.98
C VAL A 76 31.99 5.02 -2.20
N ILE A 77 32.56 5.14 -3.41
CA ILE A 77 31.80 5.18 -4.67
C ILE A 77 30.99 3.88 -4.84
N ILE A 78 31.58 2.73 -4.54
CA ILE A 78 30.90 1.44 -4.62
C ILE A 78 29.73 1.36 -3.63
N VAL A 79 29.93 1.75 -2.36
CA VAL A 79 28.84 1.75 -1.35
C VAL A 79 27.68 2.62 -1.83
N LYS A 80 27.95 3.85 -2.26
CA LYS A 80 26.91 4.75 -2.78
C LYS A 80 26.20 4.20 -4.01
N ALA A 81 26.94 3.55 -4.91
CA ALA A 81 26.38 2.88 -6.07
C ALA A 81 25.38 1.78 -5.64
N LEU A 82 25.75 0.95 -4.67
CA LEU A 82 24.91 -0.11 -4.11
C LEU A 82 23.67 0.44 -3.38
N ILE A 83 23.81 1.49 -2.57
CA ILE A 83 22.67 2.18 -1.90
C ILE A 83 21.68 2.68 -2.95
N SER A 84 22.20 3.31 -4.01
CA SER A 84 21.35 3.88 -5.06
C SER A 84 20.79 2.86 -6.05
N GLY A 85 21.24 1.61 -6.01
CA GLY A 85 20.86 0.56 -6.98
C GLY A 85 21.48 0.72 -8.39
N LYS A 86 22.30 1.74 -8.61
CA LYS A 86 22.79 2.11 -9.96
C LYS A 86 24.11 1.43 -10.31
N ALA A 87 24.01 0.30 -11.00
CA ALA A 87 25.17 -0.47 -11.48
C ALA A 87 26.16 0.38 -12.31
N SER A 88 25.66 1.31 -13.13
CA SER A 88 26.49 2.17 -13.99
C SER A 88 27.39 3.16 -13.23
N ARG A 89 27.22 3.32 -11.90
CA ARG A 89 28.03 4.25 -11.09
C ARG A 89 29.39 3.69 -10.70
N CYS A 90 29.66 2.40 -10.87
CA CYS A 90 30.97 1.84 -10.55
C CYS A 90 31.35 0.61 -11.40
N PRO A 91 32.64 0.25 -11.49
CA PRO A 91 33.10 -0.89 -12.30
C PRO A 91 32.53 -2.26 -11.90
N LEU A 92 32.03 -2.39 -10.67
CA LEU A 92 31.35 -3.62 -10.22
C LEU A 92 30.03 -3.84 -10.97
N GLY A 93 29.40 -2.81 -11.51
CA GLY A 93 28.18 -2.97 -12.28
C GLY A 93 28.36 -3.78 -13.56
N GLU A 94 29.54 -3.72 -14.18
CA GLU A 94 29.87 -4.48 -15.38
C GLU A 94 30.39 -5.88 -15.04
N THR A 95 31.23 -5.98 -14.01
CA THR A 95 31.92 -7.24 -13.66
C THR A 95 31.10 -8.16 -12.76
N MET A 96 30.26 -7.60 -11.87
CA MET A 96 29.44 -8.33 -10.91
C MET A 96 28.05 -7.69 -10.72
N PRO A 97 27.23 -7.58 -11.79
CA PRO A 97 25.93 -6.90 -11.75
C PRO A 97 24.97 -7.46 -10.69
N PHE A 98 25.02 -8.76 -10.41
CA PHE A 98 24.20 -9.42 -9.38
C PHE A 98 24.34 -8.80 -7.97
N LEU A 99 25.44 -8.10 -7.66
CA LEU A 99 25.60 -7.43 -6.36
C LEU A 99 24.58 -6.31 -6.15
N PHE A 100 24.13 -5.66 -7.22
CA PHE A 100 23.10 -4.62 -7.19
C PHE A 100 21.69 -5.18 -6.95
N GLU A 101 21.53 -6.49 -7.06
CA GLU A 101 20.25 -7.18 -6.77
C GLU A 101 20.12 -7.55 -5.29
N ILE A 102 21.16 -7.31 -4.48
CA ILE A 102 21.17 -7.65 -3.04
C ILE A 102 20.56 -6.54 -2.19
N VAL A 103 21.08 -5.30 -2.32
CA VAL A 103 20.73 -4.18 -1.43
C VAL A 103 19.52 -3.39 -1.95
N ALA A 104 19.57 -2.97 -3.22
CA ALA A 104 18.55 -2.13 -3.85
C ALA A 104 18.28 -2.63 -5.27
N ASN A 105 17.34 -3.58 -5.38
CA ASN A 105 17.12 -4.31 -6.62
C ASN A 105 16.14 -3.58 -7.54
N GLU A 106 16.65 -2.77 -8.48
CA GLU A 106 15.80 -2.06 -9.46
C GLU A 106 15.06 -3.01 -10.43
N ARG A 107 15.62 -4.21 -10.66
CA ARG A 107 15.08 -5.18 -11.63
C ARG A 107 13.75 -5.74 -11.21
N ASN A 108 13.56 -6.16 -9.97
CA ASN A 108 12.27 -6.72 -9.53
C ASN A 108 11.88 -6.34 -8.11
N GLY A 109 12.71 -5.54 -7.43
CA GLY A 109 12.50 -5.13 -6.06
C GLY A 109 12.76 -6.23 -5.05
N LEU A 110 13.25 -7.41 -5.43
CA LEU A 110 13.52 -8.49 -4.48
C LEU A 110 14.93 -8.30 -3.87
N ASP A 111 14.99 -7.61 -2.74
CA ASP A 111 16.21 -7.25 -2.02
C ASP A 111 16.08 -7.51 -0.52
N VAL A 112 17.23 -7.49 0.18
CA VAL A 112 17.26 -7.85 1.61
C VAL A 112 16.66 -6.77 2.52
N ASP A 113 16.52 -5.53 2.05
CA ASP A 113 15.75 -4.48 2.73
C ASP A 113 14.29 -4.93 2.93
N LYS A 114 13.65 -5.40 1.85
CA LYS A 114 12.29 -5.95 1.93
C LYS A 114 12.21 -7.20 2.77
N PHE A 115 13.22 -8.04 2.74
CA PHE A 115 13.25 -9.25 3.55
C PHE A 115 13.23 -8.91 5.04
N ASP A 116 14.03 -7.93 5.46
CA ASP A 116 14.10 -7.51 6.85
C ASP A 116 12.80 -6.83 7.31
N TYR A 117 12.36 -5.77 6.63
CA TYR A 117 11.22 -5.00 7.13
C TYR A 117 9.92 -5.80 7.09
N ILE A 118 9.70 -6.66 6.08
CA ILE A 118 8.48 -7.47 6.02
C ILE A 118 8.42 -8.41 7.23
N LEU A 119 9.52 -9.11 7.54
CA LEU A 119 9.56 -10.00 8.70
C LEU A 119 9.46 -9.23 10.02
N ARG A 120 10.21 -8.13 10.15
CA ARG A 120 10.23 -7.29 11.34
C ARG A 120 8.85 -6.70 11.64
N ASP A 121 8.20 -6.17 10.62
CA ASP A 121 6.92 -5.48 10.78
C ASP A 121 5.79 -6.47 10.98
N CYS A 122 5.78 -7.62 10.26
CA CYS A 122 4.86 -8.72 10.54
C CYS A 122 4.97 -9.16 12.00
N HIS A 123 6.20 -9.37 12.50
CA HIS A 123 6.41 -9.71 13.90
C HIS A 123 5.89 -8.61 14.84
N ALA A 124 6.19 -7.34 14.58
CA ALA A 124 5.79 -6.20 15.41
C ALA A 124 4.26 -6.02 15.50
N VAL A 125 3.54 -6.29 14.40
CA VAL A 125 2.06 -6.22 14.38
C VAL A 125 1.37 -7.52 14.80
N GLY A 126 2.14 -8.57 15.13
CA GLY A 126 1.63 -9.88 15.53
C GLY A 126 1.11 -10.74 14.38
N ASP A 127 1.49 -10.43 13.13
CA ASP A 127 1.22 -11.26 11.96
C ASP A 127 2.28 -12.38 11.87
N LYS A 128 1.83 -13.63 11.99
CA LYS A 128 2.70 -14.81 12.01
C LYS A 128 2.88 -15.45 10.62
N GLY A 129 2.90 -14.63 9.56
CA GLY A 129 2.95 -15.09 8.17
C GLY A 129 3.97 -16.21 7.91
N ASN A 130 3.73 -17.02 6.89
CA ASN A 130 4.49 -18.26 6.62
C ASN A 130 5.69 -18.07 5.67
N ILE A 131 6.19 -16.84 5.51
CA ILE A 131 7.27 -16.56 4.57
C ILE A 131 8.62 -16.98 5.17
N SER A 132 9.25 -17.98 4.56
CA SER A 132 10.62 -18.37 4.90
C SER A 132 11.63 -17.60 4.04
N ILE A 133 12.13 -16.46 4.54
CA ILE A 133 13.22 -15.72 3.88
C ILE A 133 14.48 -16.58 3.76
N SER A 134 14.80 -17.37 4.78
CA SER A 134 15.92 -18.32 4.73
C SER A 134 15.81 -19.24 3.52
N ARG A 135 14.61 -19.77 3.21
CA ARG A 135 14.39 -20.61 2.04
C ARG A 135 14.65 -19.87 0.73
N ILE A 136 14.20 -18.62 0.60
CA ILE A 136 14.45 -17.77 -0.58
C ILE A 136 15.97 -17.55 -0.77
N ILE A 137 16.70 -17.26 0.31
CA ILE A 137 18.16 -17.07 0.26
C ILE A 137 18.88 -18.36 -0.17
N HIS A 138 18.53 -19.52 0.40
CA HIS A 138 19.12 -20.80 0.01
C HIS A 138 18.77 -21.22 -1.43
N SER A 139 17.66 -20.70 -1.96
CA SER A 139 17.22 -20.93 -3.33
C SER A 139 18.05 -20.12 -4.34
N ALA A 140 18.60 -18.96 -3.94
CA ALA A 140 19.26 -18.01 -4.82
C ALA A 140 20.57 -18.56 -5.43
N ARG A 141 20.78 -18.31 -6.73
CA ARG A 141 22.01 -18.60 -7.48
C ARG A 141 22.35 -17.48 -8.44
N VAL A 142 23.63 -17.28 -8.72
CA VAL A 142 24.08 -16.38 -9.79
C VAL A 142 24.19 -17.17 -11.08
N VAL A 143 23.43 -16.76 -12.09
CA VAL A 143 23.46 -17.32 -13.45
C VAL A 143 23.42 -16.14 -14.42
N GLU A 144 24.31 -16.12 -15.42
CA GLU A 144 24.40 -15.02 -16.40
C GLU A 144 24.49 -13.62 -15.75
N GLY A 145 25.23 -13.52 -14.64
CA GLY A 145 25.44 -12.25 -13.92
C GLY A 145 24.23 -11.75 -13.13
N LYS A 146 23.19 -12.57 -12.95
CA LYS A 146 21.92 -12.22 -12.30
C LYS A 146 21.57 -13.21 -11.18
N ILE A 147 20.85 -12.75 -10.16
CA ILE A 147 20.26 -13.65 -9.15
C ILE A 147 19.02 -14.32 -9.73
N CYS A 148 19.01 -15.65 -9.72
CA CYS A 148 17.88 -16.51 -10.04
C CYS A 148 17.50 -17.39 -8.85
N TYR A 149 16.24 -17.83 -8.81
CA TYR A 149 15.70 -18.67 -7.72
C TYR A 149 15.26 -20.03 -8.25
N ASP A 150 15.17 -21.04 -7.39
CA ASP A 150 14.60 -22.34 -7.77
C ASP A 150 13.09 -22.16 -8.04
N ILE A 151 12.61 -22.62 -9.19
CA ILE A 151 11.20 -22.49 -9.59
C ILE A 151 10.21 -23.05 -8.55
N LYS A 152 10.63 -24.06 -7.78
CA LYS A 152 9.79 -24.64 -6.70
C LYS A 152 9.45 -23.63 -5.59
N ASP A 153 10.20 -22.53 -5.49
CA ASP A 153 10.04 -21.50 -4.47
C ASP A 153 9.33 -20.24 -5.02
N ALA A 154 8.82 -20.27 -6.26
CA ALA A 154 8.10 -19.15 -6.87
C ALA A 154 6.91 -18.67 -6.02
N ASN A 155 6.17 -19.60 -5.40
CA ASN A 155 5.07 -19.26 -4.50
C ASN A 155 5.53 -18.48 -3.25
N GLN A 156 6.70 -18.78 -2.69
CA GLN A 156 7.25 -18.01 -1.57
C GLN A 156 7.58 -16.57 -1.97
N ILE A 157 8.06 -16.38 -3.21
CA ILE A 157 8.37 -15.05 -3.76
C ILE A 157 7.07 -14.28 -4.04
N TYR A 158 6.05 -14.95 -4.58
CA TYR A 158 4.71 -14.37 -4.73
C TYR A 158 4.13 -13.92 -3.39
N GLU A 159 4.15 -14.80 -2.38
CA GLU A 159 3.67 -14.48 -1.03
C GLU A 159 4.40 -13.28 -0.42
N LEU A 160 5.68 -13.10 -0.71
CA LEU A 160 6.45 -11.94 -0.27
C LEU A 160 5.91 -10.64 -0.87
N PHE A 161 5.68 -10.58 -2.18
CA PHE A 161 5.08 -9.41 -2.83
C PHE A 161 3.66 -9.14 -2.34
N TYR A 162 2.86 -10.19 -2.16
CA TYR A 162 1.52 -10.09 -1.59
C TYR A 162 1.56 -9.54 -0.15
N THR A 163 2.46 -10.05 0.69
CA THR A 163 2.58 -9.62 2.09
C THR A 163 3.00 -8.16 2.17
N ARG A 164 3.93 -7.72 1.31
CA ARG A 164 4.26 -6.29 1.17
C ARG A 164 3.01 -5.47 0.84
N PHE A 165 2.24 -5.86 -0.18
CA PHE A 165 1.00 -5.16 -0.54
C PHE A 165 0.00 -5.13 0.65
N SER A 166 -0.17 -6.25 1.34
CA SER A 166 -1.03 -6.38 2.52
C SER A 166 -0.61 -5.44 3.66
N LEU A 167 0.69 -5.36 3.99
CA LEU A 167 1.23 -4.43 4.98
C LEU A 167 0.95 -2.98 4.58
N HIS A 168 1.17 -2.62 3.31
CA HIS A 168 0.83 -1.28 2.81
C HIS A 168 -0.65 -0.98 2.91
N LYS A 169 -1.54 -1.92 2.54
CA LYS A 169 -2.99 -1.72 2.55
C LYS A 169 -3.55 -1.61 3.97
N ARG A 170 -3.07 -2.44 4.89
CA ARG A 170 -3.69 -2.63 6.21
C ARG A 170 -2.99 -1.85 7.32
N ILE A 171 -1.66 -1.75 7.28
CA ILE A 171 -0.84 -1.23 8.37
C ILE A 171 -0.30 0.17 8.01
N TYR A 172 0.56 0.28 7.00
CA TYR A 172 1.25 1.55 6.69
C TYR A 172 0.31 2.65 6.21
N ASN A 173 -0.78 2.26 5.54
CA ASN A 173 -1.87 3.17 5.18
C ASN A 173 -3.10 2.93 6.05
N HIS A 174 -2.94 2.60 7.34
CA HIS A 174 -4.10 2.59 8.24
C HIS A 174 -4.69 4.00 8.36
N LYS A 175 -6.03 4.09 8.31
CA LYS A 175 -6.76 5.36 8.22
C LYS A 175 -6.45 6.33 9.37
N THR A 176 -6.33 5.80 10.60
CA THR A 176 -6.01 6.62 11.78
C THR A 176 -4.54 7.03 11.81
N THR A 177 -3.65 6.18 11.29
CA THR A 177 -2.23 6.53 11.17
C THR A 177 -2.07 7.69 10.19
N LYS A 178 -2.72 7.62 9.02
CA LYS A 178 -2.72 8.73 8.06
C LYS A 178 -3.32 10.02 8.61
N ALA A 179 -4.39 9.95 9.40
CA ALA A 179 -4.90 11.13 10.10
C ALA A 179 -3.85 11.79 11.01
N ILE A 180 -3.13 10.99 11.81
CA ILE A 180 -2.04 11.49 12.67
C ILE A 180 -0.89 12.03 11.84
N GLU A 181 -0.52 11.36 10.74
CA GLU A 181 0.52 11.85 9.82
C GLU A 181 0.16 13.25 9.29
N TYR A 182 -1.08 13.48 8.84
CA TYR A 182 -1.50 14.81 8.38
C TYR A 182 -1.45 15.86 9.50
N MET A 183 -1.82 15.49 10.73
CA MET A 183 -1.71 16.41 11.88
C MET A 183 -0.25 16.72 12.22
N VAL A 184 0.64 15.74 12.18
CA VAL A 184 2.08 15.94 12.38
C VAL A 184 2.64 16.84 11.28
N ILE A 185 2.25 16.61 10.02
CA ILE A 185 2.62 17.48 8.90
C ILE A 185 2.16 18.92 9.19
N ASP A 186 0.88 19.14 9.47
CA ASP A 186 0.35 20.47 9.76
C ASP A 186 1.09 21.14 10.93
N ALA A 187 1.36 20.42 12.03
CA ALA A 187 2.12 20.95 13.16
C ALA A 187 3.55 21.37 12.77
N LEU A 188 4.22 20.58 11.92
CA LEU A 188 5.54 20.93 11.41
C LEU A 188 5.51 22.13 10.45
N LEU A 189 4.44 22.25 9.65
CA LEU A 189 4.25 23.40 8.76
C LEU A 189 4.00 24.70 9.54
N GLU A 190 3.22 24.64 10.62
CA GLU A 190 3.03 25.76 11.54
C GLU A 190 4.34 26.14 12.26
N ALA A 191 5.19 25.16 12.58
CA ALA A 191 6.47 25.41 13.23
C ALA A 191 7.59 25.88 12.27
N GLU A 192 7.47 25.61 10.97
CA GLU A 192 8.50 25.87 9.96
C GLU A 192 8.98 27.34 9.91
N PRO A 193 8.11 28.37 9.92
CA PRO A 193 8.55 29.77 9.86
C PRO A 193 9.52 30.17 10.98
N PHE A 194 9.40 29.53 12.14
CA PHE A 194 10.19 29.82 13.32
C PHE A 194 11.40 28.88 13.47
N LEU A 195 11.18 27.56 13.36
CA LEU A 195 12.22 26.55 13.55
C LEU A 195 13.11 26.33 12.32
N LYS A 196 12.66 26.75 11.13
CA LYS A 196 13.36 26.59 9.84
C LYS A 196 13.84 25.16 9.63
N ILE A 197 12.94 24.20 9.82
CA ILE A 197 13.26 22.77 9.82
C ILE A 197 13.85 22.36 8.46
N ALA A 198 13.36 22.95 7.37
CA ALA A 198 13.88 22.69 6.03
C ALA A 198 15.36 23.06 5.85
N ASP A 199 15.91 24.03 6.60
CA ASP A 199 17.33 24.41 6.55
C ASP A 199 18.25 23.33 7.15
N LEU A 200 17.69 22.42 7.96
CA LEU A 200 18.47 21.38 8.64
C LEU A 200 18.79 20.20 7.72
N VAL A 201 18.04 20.04 6.62
CA VAL A 201 18.11 18.83 5.77
C VAL A 201 19.38 18.76 4.94
N GLU A 202 19.93 19.89 4.51
CA GLU A 202 21.10 19.94 3.62
C GLU A 202 22.43 19.94 4.37
N ASN A 203 22.41 19.87 5.71
CA ASN A 203 23.62 19.89 6.54
C ASN A 203 23.68 18.62 7.40
N PRO A 204 24.63 17.69 7.18
CA PRO A 204 24.67 16.42 7.89
C PRO A 204 24.82 16.58 9.42
N LYS A 205 25.61 17.57 9.86
CA LYS A 205 25.81 17.89 11.29
C LYS A 205 24.56 18.41 11.97
N ARG A 206 23.59 18.94 11.22
CA ARG A 206 22.28 19.37 11.75
C ARG A 206 21.22 18.31 11.56
N TYR A 207 21.26 17.60 10.43
CA TYR A 207 20.33 16.55 10.06
C TYR A 207 20.30 15.41 11.09
N VAL A 208 21.44 15.08 11.71
CA VAL A 208 21.52 14.08 12.79
C VAL A 208 20.57 14.38 13.98
N PHE A 209 20.23 15.64 14.23
CA PHE A 209 19.31 16.04 15.29
C PHE A 209 17.85 16.12 14.83
N LEU A 210 17.59 15.92 13.52
CA LEU A 210 16.25 15.90 12.95
C LEU A 210 15.59 14.53 13.20
N THR A 211 15.16 14.34 14.45
CA THR A 211 14.57 13.11 14.96
C THR A 211 13.14 13.33 15.40
N ASP A 212 12.44 12.26 15.76
CA ASP A 212 11.08 12.30 16.32
C ASP A 212 10.97 13.17 17.59
N ASN A 213 12.11 13.45 18.26
CA ASN A 213 12.17 14.39 19.37
C ASN A 213 11.76 15.82 18.99
N LEU A 214 11.70 16.14 17.70
CA LEU A 214 11.19 17.42 17.21
C LEU A 214 9.78 17.73 17.72
N LEU A 215 8.91 16.71 17.82
CA LEU A 215 7.55 16.91 18.35
C LEU A 215 7.59 17.31 19.83
N ASN A 216 8.42 16.64 20.64
CA ASN A 216 8.60 16.99 22.05
C ASN A 216 9.16 18.41 22.19
N ARG A 217 10.12 18.81 21.35
CA ARG A 217 10.68 20.18 21.36
C ARG A 217 9.63 21.25 21.07
N ILE A 218 8.71 20.99 20.14
CA ILE A 218 7.59 21.90 19.86
C ILE A 218 6.66 21.93 21.07
N GLU A 219 6.30 20.76 21.62
CA GLU A 219 5.41 20.59 22.77
C GLU A 219 5.94 21.28 24.04
N GLU A 220 7.24 21.20 24.30
CA GLU A 220 7.93 21.81 25.45
C GLU A 220 8.17 23.32 25.31
N SER A 221 8.07 23.86 24.09
CA SER A 221 8.36 25.28 23.84
C SER A 221 7.34 26.21 24.52
N THR A 222 7.81 27.37 24.99
CA THR A 222 6.96 28.42 25.57
C THR A 222 6.69 29.59 24.61
N GLU A 223 7.35 29.60 23.44
CA GLU A 223 7.24 30.67 22.45
C GLU A 223 5.82 30.78 21.89
N GLU A 224 5.30 31.98 21.70
CA GLU A 224 3.93 32.21 21.24
C GLU A 224 3.74 31.74 19.78
N GLU A 225 4.78 31.92 18.96
CA GLU A 225 4.83 31.54 17.54
C GLU A 225 4.62 30.04 17.31
N LEU A 226 4.98 29.20 18.28
CA LEU A 226 4.78 27.75 18.23
C LEU A 226 3.42 27.31 18.81
N GLY A 227 2.60 28.24 19.30
CA GLY A 227 1.27 27.99 19.83
C GLY A 227 0.35 27.17 18.91
N PRO A 228 0.21 27.52 17.62
CA PRO A 228 -0.60 26.75 16.66
C PRO A 228 -0.11 25.30 16.49
N ALA A 229 1.20 25.10 16.37
CA ALA A 229 1.81 23.78 16.26
C ALA A 229 1.57 22.94 17.52
N ARG A 230 1.74 23.54 18.71
CA ARG A 230 1.45 22.90 20.00
C ARG A 230 -0.01 22.48 20.13
N ALA A 231 -0.96 23.33 19.68
CA ALA A 231 -2.38 23.01 19.72
C ALA A 231 -2.72 21.75 18.90
N ILE A 232 -2.08 21.56 17.74
CA ILE A 232 -2.26 20.36 16.91
C ILE A 232 -1.67 19.12 17.61
N ILE A 233 -0.50 19.25 18.23
CA ILE A 233 0.13 18.14 18.98
C ILE A 233 -0.75 17.73 20.18
N GLU A 234 -1.31 18.69 20.92
CA GLU A 234 -2.22 18.41 22.03
C GLU A 234 -3.47 17.64 21.57
N ARG A 235 -4.03 17.98 20.40
CA ARG A 235 -5.11 17.21 19.79
C ARG A 235 -4.71 15.75 19.50
N ILE A 236 -3.48 15.51 19.05
CA ILE A 236 -2.94 14.15 18.88
C ILE A 236 -2.90 13.41 20.22
N ARG A 237 -2.37 14.05 21.28
CA ARG A 237 -2.25 13.48 22.64
C ARG A 237 -3.60 13.14 23.25
N THR A 238 -4.59 14.01 23.06
CA THR A 238 -5.96 13.86 23.57
C THR A 238 -6.86 13.01 22.66
N ARG A 239 -6.32 12.53 21.53
CA ARG A 239 -7.03 11.71 20.53
C ARG A 239 -8.18 12.43 19.82
N ASP A 240 -8.16 13.76 19.81
CA ASP A 240 -8.99 14.57 18.92
C ASP A 240 -8.38 14.62 17.51
N LEU A 241 -8.49 13.50 16.80
CA LEU A 241 -7.83 13.31 15.50
C LEU A 241 -8.71 13.78 14.33
N TYR A 242 -8.05 14.10 13.21
CA TYR A 242 -8.74 14.24 11.92
C TYR A 242 -9.56 12.99 11.60
N LYS A 243 -10.74 13.20 11.03
CA LYS A 243 -11.72 12.13 10.81
C LYS A 243 -11.76 11.75 9.36
N VAL A 244 -11.75 10.44 9.10
CA VAL A 244 -11.97 9.90 7.75
C VAL A 244 -13.44 10.11 7.41
N VAL A 245 -13.72 10.83 6.33
CA VAL A 245 -15.07 11.13 5.85
C VAL A 245 -15.55 10.03 4.91
N ASP A 246 -14.74 9.66 3.92
CA ASP A 246 -15.05 8.55 3.02
C ASP A 246 -13.78 8.00 2.36
N PHE A 247 -13.92 6.86 1.67
CA PHE A 247 -12.84 6.27 0.88
C PHE A 247 -13.38 5.47 -0.30
N LYS A 248 -12.56 5.34 -1.35
CA LYS A 248 -12.89 4.60 -2.56
C LYS A 248 -11.63 4.05 -3.22
N VAL A 249 -11.73 2.85 -3.81
CA VAL A 249 -10.66 2.23 -4.59
C VAL A 249 -11.03 2.33 -6.06
N PHE A 250 -10.06 2.75 -6.87
CA PHE A 250 -10.16 2.89 -8.31
C PHE A 250 -9.09 2.05 -9.00
N SER A 251 -9.25 1.86 -10.31
CA SER A 251 -8.20 1.31 -11.15
C SER A 251 -6.95 2.20 -11.10
N HIS A 252 -5.79 1.67 -11.48
CA HIS A 252 -4.57 2.47 -11.49
C HIS A 252 -4.61 3.52 -12.62
N GLU A 253 -5.35 3.23 -13.69
CA GLU A 253 -5.58 4.06 -14.86
C GLU A 253 -6.37 5.33 -14.50
N ASP A 254 -7.35 5.20 -13.59
CA ASP A 254 -8.21 6.30 -13.17
C ASP A 254 -7.51 7.27 -12.19
N LYS A 255 -6.30 6.96 -11.71
CA LYS A 255 -5.63 7.73 -10.64
C LYS A 255 -5.54 9.22 -10.96
N GLN A 256 -5.05 9.56 -12.16
CA GLN A 256 -4.81 10.94 -12.55
C GLN A 256 -6.12 11.72 -12.61
N MET A 257 -7.13 11.16 -13.28
CA MET A 257 -8.46 11.76 -13.36
C MET A 257 -9.06 12.00 -11.98
N VAL A 258 -8.94 11.03 -11.07
CA VAL A 258 -9.44 11.18 -9.69
C VAL A 258 -8.69 12.28 -8.92
N GLU A 259 -7.37 12.38 -9.06
CA GLU A 259 -6.56 13.42 -8.41
C GLU A 259 -6.88 14.83 -8.92
N GLU A 260 -7.17 14.98 -10.22
CA GLU A 260 -7.50 16.26 -10.84
C GLU A 260 -8.93 16.72 -10.47
N ASN A 261 -9.89 15.80 -10.34
CA ASN A 261 -11.29 16.14 -10.12
C ASN A 261 -11.72 16.12 -8.65
N VAL A 262 -11.11 15.27 -7.82
CA VAL A 262 -11.43 15.18 -6.39
C VAL A 262 -10.38 15.91 -5.57
N THR A 263 -10.58 17.21 -5.41
CA THR A 263 -9.71 18.09 -4.61
C THR A 263 -10.48 18.72 -3.45
N ALA A 264 -9.76 19.27 -2.47
CA ALA A 264 -10.37 20.02 -1.38
C ALA A 264 -11.21 21.19 -1.93
N ASP A 265 -10.69 21.93 -2.90
CA ASP A 265 -11.40 23.03 -3.57
C ASP A 265 -12.64 22.56 -4.32
N ALA A 266 -12.57 21.45 -5.05
CA ALA A 266 -13.73 20.89 -5.75
C ALA A 266 -14.84 20.49 -4.78
N ILE A 267 -14.49 19.83 -3.67
CA ILE A 267 -15.44 19.46 -2.61
C ILE A 267 -16.10 20.71 -2.02
N VAL A 268 -15.33 21.74 -1.68
CA VAL A 268 -15.87 22.99 -1.12
C VAL A 268 -16.74 23.73 -2.14
N LYS A 269 -16.35 23.73 -3.41
CA LYS A 269 -17.14 24.33 -4.50
C LYS A 269 -18.51 23.66 -4.63
N VAL A 270 -18.56 22.33 -4.59
CA VAL A 270 -19.83 21.58 -4.62
C VAL A 270 -20.65 21.81 -3.36
N ALA A 271 -20.02 21.87 -2.18
CA ALA A 271 -20.73 22.18 -0.94
C ALA A 271 -21.41 23.56 -0.99
N LYS A 272 -20.79 24.53 -1.68
CA LYS A 272 -21.29 25.92 -1.82
C LYS A 272 -22.15 26.17 -3.06
N SER A 273 -22.37 25.18 -3.92
CA SER A 273 -23.09 25.37 -5.20
C SER A 273 -24.63 25.41 -5.05
N GLY A 274 -25.17 25.04 -3.89
CA GLY A 274 -26.61 24.92 -3.66
C GLY A 274 -27.25 23.63 -4.20
N VAL A 275 -26.45 22.70 -4.76
CA VAL A 275 -26.94 21.44 -5.34
C VAL A 275 -27.27 20.39 -4.27
N LEU A 276 -26.74 20.54 -3.06
CA LEU A 276 -26.96 19.61 -1.95
C LEU A 276 -28.24 19.96 -1.18
N THR A 277 -29.08 18.96 -0.89
CA THR A 277 -30.33 19.14 -0.15
C THR A 277 -30.14 18.87 1.34
N GLY A 278 -30.85 19.63 2.20
CA GLY A 278 -30.87 19.39 3.65
C GLY A 278 -29.54 19.72 4.33
N VAL A 279 -28.81 20.71 3.81
CA VAL A 279 -27.55 21.21 4.39
C VAL A 279 -27.82 22.40 5.32
N ASP A 280 -27.00 22.52 6.36
CA ASP A 280 -26.93 23.67 7.25
C ASP A 280 -26.17 24.82 6.58
N GLU A 281 -26.87 25.91 6.24
CA GLU A 281 -26.30 27.05 5.51
C GLU A 281 -25.15 27.73 6.27
N GLU A 282 -25.19 27.72 7.61
CA GLU A 282 -24.14 28.30 8.43
C GLU A 282 -22.83 27.49 8.28
N LEU A 283 -22.92 26.15 8.29
CA LEU A 283 -21.78 25.27 8.04
C LEU A 283 -21.23 25.43 6.62
N VAL A 284 -22.10 25.58 5.63
CA VAL A 284 -21.70 25.82 4.25
C VAL A 284 -20.89 27.12 4.13
N ALA A 285 -21.31 28.19 4.80
CA ALA A 285 -20.59 29.46 4.80
C ALA A 285 -19.18 29.34 5.42
N GLN A 286 -19.06 28.61 6.54
CA GLN A 286 -17.81 28.45 7.28
C GLN A 286 -16.82 27.46 6.64
N LEU A 287 -17.29 26.54 5.78
CA LEU A 287 -16.43 25.55 5.13
C LEU A 287 -15.38 26.22 4.23
N LYS A 288 -14.15 25.72 4.30
CA LYS A 288 -12.95 26.19 3.60
C LYS A 288 -12.12 24.99 3.14
N PRO A 289 -11.32 25.11 2.07
CA PRO A 289 -10.46 24.02 1.61
C PRO A 289 -9.50 23.51 2.69
N SER A 290 -9.04 24.39 3.59
CA SER A 290 -8.18 24.04 4.73
C SER A 290 -8.80 23.03 5.70
N HIS A 291 -10.13 22.87 5.72
CA HIS A 291 -10.81 21.89 6.55
C HIS A 291 -10.82 20.48 5.94
N VAL A 292 -10.46 20.34 4.65
CA VAL A 292 -10.54 19.08 3.91
C VAL A 292 -9.14 18.59 3.55
N VAL A 293 -8.89 17.30 3.75
CA VAL A 293 -7.68 16.64 3.24
C VAL A 293 -8.12 15.54 2.29
N VAL A 294 -7.64 15.60 1.05
CA VAL A 294 -7.89 14.56 0.03
C VAL A 294 -6.56 13.91 -0.35
N THR A 295 -6.51 12.59 -0.33
CA THR A 295 -5.33 11.84 -0.75
C THR A 295 -5.66 10.65 -1.62
N CYS A 296 -4.96 10.53 -2.74
CA CYS A 296 -5.04 9.40 -3.66
C CYS A 296 -3.70 8.67 -3.69
N SER A 297 -3.61 7.53 -3.00
CA SER A 297 -2.37 6.76 -2.90
C SER A 297 -2.35 5.60 -3.88
N MET A 298 -1.26 5.41 -4.62
CA MET A 298 -1.06 4.21 -5.42
C MET A 298 -0.59 3.07 -4.53
N LEU A 299 -1.33 1.96 -4.51
CA LEU A 299 -0.91 0.72 -3.84
C LEU A 299 -0.58 -0.33 -4.90
N HIS A 300 0.53 -1.04 -4.71
CA HIS A 300 1.00 -2.02 -5.68
C HIS A 300 1.86 -3.13 -5.06
N TYR A 301 2.13 -4.18 -5.84
CA TYR A 301 2.89 -5.36 -5.40
C TYR A 301 4.40 -5.12 -5.31
N GLY A 302 4.91 -4.07 -5.96
CA GLY A 302 6.32 -3.66 -5.81
C GLY A 302 6.86 -2.91 -7.01
N LYS A 303 6.16 -3.00 -8.15
CA LYS A 303 6.63 -2.47 -9.43
C LYS A 303 5.56 -1.67 -10.19
N GLY A 304 4.90 -0.75 -9.49
CA GLY A 304 3.80 0.02 -10.08
C GLY A 304 2.71 -0.94 -10.60
N LYS A 305 2.23 -0.71 -11.82
CA LYS A 305 1.19 -1.55 -12.46
C LYS A 305 1.67 -2.94 -12.88
N ASP A 306 2.97 -3.14 -12.99
CA ASP A 306 3.55 -4.38 -13.50
C ASP A 306 3.62 -5.43 -12.39
N ASN A 307 3.48 -6.70 -12.78
CA ASN A 307 3.73 -7.82 -11.88
C ASN A 307 5.24 -7.93 -11.62
N PRO A 308 5.71 -7.78 -10.37
CA PRO A 308 7.14 -7.89 -10.08
C PRO A 308 7.70 -9.29 -10.36
N LEU A 309 6.88 -10.35 -10.34
CA LEU A 309 7.31 -11.72 -10.66
C LEU A 309 7.72 -11.88 -12.12
N ASP A 310 7.19 -11.08 -13.05
CA ASP A 310 7.53 -11.17 -14.49
C ASP A 310 9.01 -10.81 -14.76
N GLN A 311 9.68 -10.20 -13.77
CA GLN A 311 11.09 -9.83 -13.81
C GLN A 311 11.95 -10.66 -12.84
N VAL A 312 11.37 -11.68 -12.22
CA VAL A 312 12.08 -12.72 -11.48
C VAL A 312 12.45 -13.83 -12.45
N THR A 313 13.69 -14.28 -12.36
CA THR A 313 14.21 -15.39 -13.16
C THR A 313 14.38 -16.62 -12.29
N PHE A 314 14.06 -17.77 -12.86
CA PHE A 314 14.05 -19.05 -12.19
C PHE A 314 14.98 -20.05 -12.89
N TYR A 315 15.57 -20.94 -12.10
CA TYR A 315 16.22 -22.15 -12.59
C TYR A 315 15.46 -23.38 -12.09
N SER A 316 15.70 -24.53 -12.70
CA SER A 316 15.17 -25.80 -12.21
C SER A 316 16.31 -26.69 -11.68
N LYS A 317 16.00 -27.59 -10.76
CA LYS A 317 16.97 -28.59 -10.27
C LYS A 317 17.63 -29.40 -11.41
N LYS A 318 16.89 -29.63 -12.51
CA LYS A 318 17.39 -30.35 -13.70
C LYS A 318 18.36 -29.50 -14.53
N LYS A 319 18.18 -28.19 -14.54
CA LYS A 319 18.97 -27.23 -15.32
C LYS A 319 19.45 -26.08 -14.42
N PRO A 320 20.39 -26.33 -13.48
CA PRO A 320 20.75 -25.36 -12.45
C PRO A 320 21.65 -24.21 -12.92
N LYS A 321 22.05 -24.22 -14.20
CA LYS A 321 22.89 -23.20 -14.85
C LYS A 321 22.15 -22.42 -15.92
N GLU A 322 20.87 -22.71 -16.13
CA GLU A 322 20.00 -22.01 -17.09
C GLU A 322 18.96 -21.24 -16.29
N CYS A 323 18.66 -20.01 -16.71
CA CYS A 323 17.58 -19.22 -16.13
C CYS A 323 16.56 -18.83 -17.19
N ALA A 324 15.29 -18.88 -16.80
CA ALA A 324 14.18 -18.45 -17.61
C ALA A 324 13.13 -17.74 -16.75
N LYS A 325 12.19 -17.06 -17.41
CA LYS A 325 10.97 -16.60 -16.74
C LYS A 325 10.03 -17.78 -16.56
N ALA A 326 9.26 -17.76 -15.47
CA ALA A 326 8.16 -18.71 -15.28
C ALA A 326 6.94 -18.21 -16.05
N ASP A 327 6.16 -19.13 -16.62
CA ASP A 327 4.82 -18.79 -17.07
C ASP A 327 3.90 -18.60 -15.86
N TYR A 328 2.86 -17.78 -16.02
CA TYR A 328 1.89 -17.55 -14.96
C TYR A 328 1.20 -18.87 -14.51
N SER A 329 0.95 -19.77 -15.47
CA SER A 329 0.37 -21.10 -15.23
C SER A 329 1.32 -22.05 -14.52
N ASP A 330 2.64 -21.80 -14.54
CA ASP A 330 3.62 -22.57 -13.77
C ASP A 330 3.58 -22.22 -12.27
N ILE A 331 3.01 -21.06 -11.92
CA ILE A 331 2.95 -20.56 -10.54
C ILE A 331 1.54 -20.76 -9.97
N SER A 332 0.55 -20.02 -10.48
CA SER A 332 -0.83 -20.05 -9.98
C SER A 332 -1.78 -19.30 -10.89
N LEU A 333 -2.89 -19.94 -11.27
CA LEU A 333 -3.99 -19.29 -12.01
C LEU A 333 -4.86 -18.35 -11.14
N LEU A 334 -4.60 -18.29 -9.83
CA LEU A 334 -5.39 -17.53 -8.86
C LEU A 334 -4.71 -16.23 -8.40
N MET A 335 -3.62 -15.81 -9.04
CA MET A 335 -3.02 -14.51 -8.73
C MET A 335 -3.93 -13.38 -9.25
N PRO A 336 -3.76 -12.13 -8.79
CA PRO A 336 -4.54 -11.01 -9.30
C PRO A 336 -4.30 -10.78 -10.79
N SER A 337 -5.31 -10.22 -11.47
CA SER A 337 -5.19 -9.71 -12.84
C SER A 337 -4.67 -8.28 -12.91
N SER A 338 -4.66 -7.56 -11.78
CA SER A 338 -4.08 -6.22 -11.64
C SER A 338 -3.17 -6.17 -10.41
N PHE A 339 -2.02 -5.53 -10.55
CA PHE A 339 -0.97 -5.44 -9.52
C PHE A 339 -0.83 -4.03 -8.94
N ALA A 340 -1.70 -3.10 -9.35
CA ALA A 340 -1.83 -1.77 -8.79
C ALA A 340 -3.28 -1.29 -8.68
N GLU A 341 -3.55 -0.47 -7.68
CA GLU A 341 -4.84 0.20 -7.47
C GLU A 341 -4.62 1.61 -6.91
N ALA A 342 -5.53 2.53 -7.26
CA ALA A 342 -5.54 3.87 -6.69
C ALA A 342 -6.52 3.92 -5.51
N TRP A 343 -6.04 4.36 -4.35
CA TRP A 343 -6.84 4.42 -3.13
C TRP A 343 -7.05 5.87 -2.69
N LEU A 344 -8.26 6.36 -2.93
CA LEU A 344 -8.70 7.69 -2.52
C LEU A 344 -9.26 7.66 -1.10
N ARG A 345 -8.89 8.68 -0.31
CA ARG A 345 -9.48 8.97 0.99
C ARG A 345 -9.71 10.45 1.16
N VAL A 346 -10.83 10.77 1.81
CA VAL A 346 -11.19 12.13 2.21
C VAL A 346 -11.23 12.17 3.73
N TYR A 347 -10.61 13.20 4.30
CA TYR A 347 -10.62 13.48 5.73
C TYR A 347 -11.13 14.90 5.97
N THR A 348 -11.64 15.13 7.18
CA THR A 348 -11.92 16.46 7.71
C THR A 348 -11.04 16.74 8.92
N LYS A 349 -10.56 17.99 9.02
CA LYS A 349 -9.81 18.50 10.18
C LYS A 349 -10.73 18.86 11.35
N ASP A 350 -12.01 19.07 11.05
CA ASP A 350 -13.08 19.40 11.99
C ASP A 350 -14.31 18.50 11.72
N GLU A 351 -14.72 17.78 12.76
CA GLU A 351 -15.79 16.79 12.72
C GLU A 351 -17.18 17.40 12.46
N ALA A 352 -17.36 18.71 12.68
CA ALA A 352 -18.59 19.41 12.36
C ALA A 352 -18.92 19.40 10.86
N PHE A 353 -17.90 19.36 9.98
CA PHE A 353 -18.09 19.36 8.53
C PHE A 353 -18.23 17.96 7.90
N HIS A 354 -18.26 16.90 8.71
CA HIS A 354 -18.18 15.51 8.21
C HIS A 354 -19.27 15.19 7.19
N GLY A 355 -20.55 15.36 7.56
CA GLY A 355 -21.68 15.05 6.68
C GLY A 355 -21.65 15.87 5.39
N LEU A 356 -21.34 17.17 5.50
CA LEU A 356 -21.32 18.10 4.38
C LEU A 356 -20.22 17.74 3.37
N ILE A 357 -19.00 17.48 3.85
CA ILE A 357 -17.87 17.04 3.02
C ILE A 357 -18.20 15.72 2.33
N GLN A 358 -18.84 14.77 3.04
CA GLN A 358 -19.20 13.48 2.46
C GLN A 358 -20.22 13.65 1.33
N ALA A 359 -21.27 14.45 1.55
CA ALA A 359 -22.30 14.71 0.57
C ALA A 359 -21.73 15.37 -0.70
N ALA A 360 -20.88 16.39 -0.52
CA ALA A 360 -20.22 17.07 -1.63
C ALA A 360 -19.29 16.13 -2.42
N TYR A 361 -18.45 15.35 -1.72
CA TYR A 361 -17.59 14.35 -2.34
C TYR A 361 -18.38 13.31 -3.15
N ARG A 362 -19.47 12.78 -2.60
CA ARG A 362 -20.31 11.78 -3.29
C ARG A 362 -21.03 12.35 -4.50
N HIS A 363 -21.39 13.62 -4.45
CA HIS A 363 -21.91 14.31 -5.64
C HIS A 363 -20.85 14.38 -6.75
N ILE A 364 -19.59 14.70 -6.41
CA ILE A 364 -18.48 14.64 -7.37
C ILE A 364 -18.34 13.23 -7.94
N LEU A 365 -18.33 12.20 -7.10
CA LEU A 365 -18.21 10.81 -7.56
C LEU A 365 -19.27 10.42 -8.59
N LYS A 366 -20.52 10.86 -8.41
CA LYS A 366 -21.61 10.60 -9.37
C LYS A 366 -21.38 11.24 -10.73
N SER A 367 -20.66 12.36 -10.76
CA SER A 367 -20.33 13.08 -11.98
C SER A 367 -19.06 12.58 -12.69
N LEU A 368 -18.28 11.70 -12.05
CA LEU A 368 -17.08 11.13 -12.67
C LEU A 368 -17.48 10.03 -13.67
N ALA A 369 -17.04 10.18 -14.91
CA ALA A 369 -17.07 9.11 -15.90
C ALA A 369 -15.82 8.22 -15.76
N PRO A 370 -15.94 6.88 -15.87
CA PRO A 370 -14.78 6.01 -15.93
C PRO A 370 -13.90 6.36 -17.13
N SER A 371 -12.58 6.29 -16.94
CA SER A 371 -11.66 6.30 -18.09
C SER A 371 -11.87 4.99 -18.85
N GLY A 372 -12.10 5.06 -20.16
CA GLY A 372 -12.12 3.87 -21.02
C GLY A 372 -10.78 3.14 -20.98
N PRO A 373 -10.71 1.89 -21.47
CA PRO A 373 -9.43 1.21 -21.64
C PRO A 373 -8.51 2.13 -22.47
N HIS A 374 -7.31 2.40 -21.96
CA HIS A 374 -6.31 3.33 -22.52
C HIS A 374 -6.48 4.84 -22.24
N GLY A 375 -7.33 5.25 -21.29
CA GLY A 375 -7.39 6.66 -20.85
C GLY A 375 -8.13 7.60 -21.81
N LEU A 376 -8.94 7.04 -22.71
CA LEU A 376 -9.89 7.79 -23.53
C LEU A 376 -11.25 7.86 -22.81
N PRO A 377 -12.01 8.97 -22.92
CA PRO A 377 -13.36 9.03 -22.38
C PRO A 377 -14.22 7.92 -23.02
N ALA A 378 -14.95 7.16 -22.20
CA ALA A 378 -15.90 6.18 -22.71
C ALA A 378 -17.00 6.92 -23.48
N SER A 379 -17.17 6.61 -24.76
CA SER A 379 -18.27 7.11 -25.57
C SER A 379 -19.58 6.65 -24.97
N THR A 380 -20.42 7.60 -24.53
CA THR A 380 -21.82 7.35 -24.22
C THR A 380 -22.53 6.98 -25.51
N GLU A 381 -22.95 5.73 -25.66
CA GLU A 381 -23.89 5.32 -26.70
C GLU A 381 -25.24 5.97 -26.39
N GLU A 382 -25.52 7.11 -27.01
CA GLU A 382 -26.87 7.62 -27.16
C GLU A 382 -27.52 6.86 -28.32
N ALA A 383 -28.61 6.17 -28.03
CA ALA A 383 -29.48 5.56 -29.01
C ALA A 383 -30.13 6.68 -29.85
N GLN A 384 -29.85 6.69 -31.15
CA GLN A 384 -30.65 7.40 -32.13
C GLN A 384 -31.22 6.38 -33.12
N GLU A 385 -32.54 6.24 -33.05
CA GLU A 385 -33.38 5.64 -34.08
C GLU A 385 -33.29 6.54 -35.32
N GLU A 386 -32.86 6.00 -36.46
CA GLU A 386 -33.09 6.65 -37.75
C GLU A 386 -33.67 5.65 -38.76
N GLU A 387 -34.69 6.16 -39.45
CA GLU A 387 -35.68 5.50 -40.28
C GLU A 387 -35.14 4.92 -41.59
N GLU A 388 -35.81 3.87 -42.07
CA GLU A 388 -35.70 3.36 -43.43
C GLU A 388 -36.08 4.41 -44.48
N SER A 389 -35.24 4.56 -45.51
CA SER A 389 -35.74 4.70 -46.89
C SER A 389 -34.67 4.29 -47.92
N GLY A 390 -34.98 3.26 -48.71
CA GLY A 390 -34.34 3.02 -50.01
C GLY A 390 -34.88 3.97 -51.10
N PRO A 391 -34.49 3.86 -52.39
CA PRO A 391 -34.08 2.61 -53.04
C PRO A 391 -32.90 2.69 -54.06
N GLY A 392 -32.30 1.52 -54.32
CA GLY A 392 -32.04 0.97 -55.66
C GLY A 392 -30.93 1.54 -56.56
N SER A 393 -29.90 0.72 -56.83
CA SER A 393 -29.36 0.54 -58.20
C SER A 393 -28.38 -0.66 -58.25
N THR A 394 -28.67 -1.60 -59.14
CA THR A 394 -27.90 -2.79 -59.51
C THR A 394 -26.85 -2.48 -60.60
N VAL A 395 -25.63 -3.01 -60.51
CA VAL A 395 -24.84 -3.43 -61.69
C VAL A 395 -23.91 -4.60 -61.34
N ALA A 396 -23.96 -5.64 -62.20
CA ALA A 396 -23.12 -6.84 -62.30
C ALA A 396 -21.75 -6.49 -62.96
N ALA A 397 -20.70 -7.29 -63.18
CA ALA A 397 -20.27 -8.68 -62.98
C ALA A 397 -18.75 -8.74 -63.34
N GLU A 398 -18.14 -9.93 -63.20
CA GLU A 398 -16.83 -10.39 -63.74
C GLU A 398 -15.59 -10.00 -62.93
N GLY A 399 -14.62 -10.85 -62.60
CA GLY A 399 -14.29 -12.24 -62.94
C GLY A 399 -12.79 -12.42 -62.62
N GLY A 400 -12.34 -13.57 -62.12
CA GLY A 400 -10.90 -13.81 -61.89
C GLY A 400 -10.58 -14.86 -60.83
N ASP A 401 -10.47 -16.09 -61.31
CA ASP A 401 -10.12 -17.33 -60.61
C ASP A 401 -8.59 -17.45 -60.36
N SER A 402 -8.20 -17.98 -59.19
CA SER A 402 -6.98 -18.80 -59.02
C SER A 402 -6.99 -19.50 -57.65
N ASP A 403 -7.36 -20.77 -57.67
CA ASP A 403 -7.18 -21.78 -56.63
C ASP A 403 -5.70 -22.03 -56.30
N VAL A 404 -5.36 -22.18 -55.00
CA VAL A 404 -4.36 -23.15 -54.51
C VAL A 404 -4.77 -23.69 -53.12
N ASP A 405 -4.72 -25.02 -53.02
CA ASP A 405 -5.21 -25.94 -52.00
C ASP A 405 -4.85 -25.68 -50.53
N VAL A 406 -5.83 -25.86 -49.64
CA VAL A 406 -5.67 -26.06 -48.19
C VAL A 406 -6.15 -27.47 -47.82
N HIS A 407 -5.22 -28.33 -47.40
CA HIS A 407 -5.56 -29.62 -46.78
C HIS A 407 -6.15 -29.42 -45.36
N PRO A 408 -7.33 -29.99 -45.04
CA PRO A 408 -7.90 -29.91 -43.70
C PRO A 408 -7.29 -30.97 -42.76
N ILE A 409 -6.62 -30.52 -41.70
CA ILE A 409 -6.22 -31.36 -40.56
C ILE A 409 -7.46 -31.58 -39.68
N THR A 410 -8.01 -32.78 -39.70
CA THR A 410 -9.08 -33.25 -38.81
C THR A 410 -8.59 -33.37 -37.36
N LEU A 411 -9.10 -32.51 -36.46
CA LEU A 411 -8.98 -32.67 -35.01
C LEU A 411 -10.13 -33.54 -34.47
N LYS A 412 -9.80 -34.70 -33.90
CA LYS A 412 -10.75 -35.57 -33.18
C LYS A 412 -11.15 -34.91 -31.86
N VAL A 413 -12.44 -34.57 -31.73
CA VAL A 413 -13.06 -34.12 -30.48
C VAL A 413 -13.27 -35.33 -29.57
N TRP A 414 -12.58 -35.35 -28.41
CA TRP A 414 -12.79 -36.31 -27.34
C TRP A 414 -14.07 -35.97 -26.56
N ARG A 415 -14.97 -36.94 -26.37
CA ARG A 415 -16.18 -36.81 -25.53
C ARG A 415 -16.02 -37.63 -24.25
N PRO A 416 -16.30 -37.09 -23.05
CA PRO A 416 -16.31 -37.87 -21.82
C PRO A 416 -17.50 -38.83 -21.78
N GLY A 417 -17.25 -40.08 -21.36
CA GLY A 417 -18.29 -41.07 -21.09
C GLY A 417 -19.01 -40.80 -19.76
N SER A 418 -20.29 -41.19 -19.70
CA SER A 418 -21.14 -41.11 -18.51
C SER A 418 -20.61 -41.95 -17.34
N PRO A 419 -20.75 -41.50 -16.08
CA PRO A 419 -20.16 -42.18 -14.93
C PRO A 419 -20.99 -43.38 -14.47
N THR A 420 -20.32 -44.52 -14.30
CA THR A 420 -20.80 -45.68 -13.54
C THR A 420 -20.44 -45.52 -12.06
N LEU A 421 -21.38 -45.88 -11.18
CA LEU A 421 -21.25 -45.97 -9.72
C LEU A 421 -20.01 -46.78 -9.29
N GLY A 422 -19.34 -46.34 -8.22
CA GLY A 422 -18.43 -47.19 -7.45
C GLY A 422 -17.39 -46.45 -6.60
N ASP A 423 -17.62 -46.48 -5.29
CA ASP A 423 -16.68 -46.42 -4.15
C ASP A 423 -15.88 -45.14 -3.81
N SER A 424 -16.21 -44.58 -2.63
CA SER A 424 -15.41 -43.62 -1.85
C SER A 424 -14.64 -44.34 -0.73
N PRO A 425 -13.43 -43.85 -0.37
CA PRO A 425 -13.15 -43.49 1.03
C PRO A 425 -12.22 -42.25 1.11
N SER A 426 -12.07 -41.46 2.17
CA SER A 426 -12.70 -41.23 3.46
C SER A 426 -12.03 -39.96 4.01
N THR A 427 -12.77 -38.96 4.46
CA THR A 427 -12.23 -37.85 5.28
C THR A 427 -12.71 -38.01 6.72
N PRO A 428 -11.86 -37.77 7.75
CA PRO A 428 -12.26 -37.93 9.13
C PRO A 428 -13.11 -36.75 9.66
N ARG A 429 -14.05 -37.12 10.51
CA ARG A 429 -15.15 -36.34 11.12
C ARG A 429 -14.68 -35.20 12.04
N MET A 430 -15.38 -34.08 11.96
CA MET A 430 -15.56 -33.11 13.06
C MET A 430 -16.87 -33.43 13.79
N PHE A 431 -16.82 -33.50 15.12
CA PHE A 431 -17.98 -33.70 16.00
C PHE A 431 -18.72 -32.38 16.30
N ALA A 432 -20.01 -32.54 16.57
CA ALA A 432 -21.11 -31.61 16.36
C ALA A 432 -21.56 -30.78 17.58
N ARG A 433 -22.43 -29.79 17.28
CA ARG A 433 -23.73 -29.41 17.92
C ARG A 433 -23.87 -27.88 17.94
N ASN A 434 -25.02 -27.24 17.75
CA ASN A 434 -26.39 -27.56 17.32
C ASN A 434 -27.02 -26.18 17.01
N VAL A 435 -27.75 -26.02 15.91
CA VAL A 435 -28.71 -24.90 15.72
C VAL A 435 -30.05 -25.51 15.32
N SER A 436 -31.09 -25.09 16.02
CA SER A 436 -32.48 -25.52 15.90
C SER A 436 -33.17 -24.92 14.67
N THR A 437 -33.71 -25.82 13.84
CA THR A 437 -35.04 -25.83 13.18
C THR A 437 -35.87 -24.54 13.05
N GLY A 438 -36.38 -24.32 11.82
CA GLY A 438 -37.73 -23.77 11.62
C GLY A 438 -38.09 -23.27 10.21
N SER A 439 -38.76 -24.13 9.42
CA SER A 439 -39.87 -23.91 8.43
C SER A 439 -39.70 -22.83 7.33
N ILE A 440 -39.65 -23.17 6.04
CA ILE A 440 -40.72 -23.56 5.07
C ILE A 440 -41.80 -22.48 4.83
N GLY A 441 -41.92 -22.07 3.56
CA GLY A 441 -43.06 -21.37 2.98
C GLY A 441 -42.91 -21.20 1.46
N SER A 442 -43.34 -22.21 0.70
CA SER A 442 -43.43 -22.23 -0.76
C SER A 442 -44.64 -21.43 -1.27
N VAL A 443 -44.51 -20.77 -2.43
CA VAL A 443 -45.62 -20.72 -3.39
C VAL A 443 -45.08 -20.70 -4.82
N SER A 444 -45.66 -21.57 -5.63
CA SER A 444 -45.35 -21.88 -7.02
C SER A 444 -46.46 -21.38 -7.96
N GLY A 445 -46.10 -21.22 -9.22
CA GLY A 445 -47.01 -21.17 -10.38
C GLY A 445 -47.07 -19.81 -11.08
N LEU A 446 -47.20 -19.70 -12.40
CA LEU A 446 -46.84 -20.52 -13.56
C LEU A 446 -47.31 -19.70 -14.79
N GLY A 447 -46.50 -19.68 -15.85
CA GLY A 447 -46.98 -19.54 -17.23
C GLY A 447 -46.67 -18.20 -17.92
N VAL A 448 -46.48 -18.12 -19.24
CA VAL A 448 -46.20 -19.04 -20.36
C VAL A 448 -45.65 -18.11 -21.47
N GLY A 449 -44.71 -18.54 -22.31
CA GLY A 449 -44.49 -17.88 -23.60
C GLY A 449 -43.11 -18.11 -24.22
N ALA A 450 -43.09 -18.87 -25.31
CA ALA A 450 -41.91 -19.34 -26.02
C ALA A 450 -41.29 -18.31 -26.99
N ALA A 451 -39.99 -18.46 -27.26
CA ALA A 451 -39.33 -18.46 -28.60
C ALA A 451 -37.93 -17.84 -28.55
N GLY A 452 -37.02 -18.38 -29.37
CA GLY A 452 -35.83 -17.68 -29.83
C GLY A 452 -34.49 -18.22 -29.33
N VAL A 453 -34.00 -19.28 -29.97
CA VAL A 453 -32.59 -19.69 -29.88
C VAL A 453 -31.75 -18.66 -30.63
N GLY A 454 -31.11 -17.76 -29.89
CA GLY A 454 -30.07 -16.85 -30.36
C GLY A 454 -28.78 -17.12 -29.61
N ALA A 455 -27.82 -17.75 -30.28
CA ALA A 455 -26.51 -18.03 -29.75
C ALA A 455 -25.73 -16.72 -29.57
N ALA A 456 -25.76 -16.16 -28.36
CA ALA A 456 -24.80 -15.16 -27.92
C ALA A 456 -23.86 -15.81 -26.92
N GLY A 457 -22.65 -16.14 -27.39
CA GLY A 457 -21.54 -16.54 -26.54
C GLY A 457 -21.22 -15.42 -25.55
N ARG A 458 -21.81 -15.47 -24.36
CA ARG A 458 -21.36 -14.69 -23.21
C ARG A 458 -20.04 -15.30 -22.73
N SER A 459 -18.96 -14.91 -23.38
CA SER A 459 -17.65 -14.91 -22.72
C SER A 459 -17.78 -13.96 -21.53
N ARG A 460 -18.02 -14.51 -20.33
CA ARG A 460 -17.90 -13.76 -19.08
C ARG A 460 -16.42 -13.56 -18.81
N THR A 461 -15.78 -12.67 -19.58
CA THR A 461 -14.59 -11.99 -19.09
C THR A 461 -15.06 -11.17 -17.89
N MET A 462 -14.64 -11.58 -16.69
CA MET A 462 -14.82 -10.82 -15.44
C MET A 462 -13.98 -9.54 -15.52
N ALA A 463 -14.33 -8.61 -16.41
CA ALA A 463 -13.87 -7.24 -16.34
C ALA A 463 -14.55 -6.61 -15.11
N ARG A 464 -13.86 -6.66 -13.97
CA ARG A 464 -14.23 -5.87 -12.79
C ARG A 464 -14.04 -4.39 -13.15
N ASN A 465 -15.04 -3.77 -13.78
CA ASN A 465 -15.04 -2.32 -13.92
C ASN A 465 -14.97 -1.70 -12.52
N SER A 466 -14.09 -0.71 -12.34
CA SER A 466 -14.06 0.17 -11.17
C SER A 466 -15.45 0.76 -11.02
N SER A 467 -16.24 0.28 -10.06
CA SER A 467 -17.55 0.86 -9.83
C SER A 467 -17.35 2.26 -9.23
N PHE A 468 -17.73 3.31 -9.95
CA PHE A 468 -17.80 4.69 -9.44
C PHE A 468 -19.01 4.91 -8.51
N SER A 469 -19.75 3.84 -8.19
CA SER A 469 -20.89 3.90 -7.28
C SER A 469 -20.51 4.44 -5.89
N GLU A 470 -21.47 4.97 -5.16
CA GLU A 470 -21.22 5.34 -3.77
C GLU A 470 -20.88 4.13 -2.88
N ASN A 471 -20.15 4.39 -1.80
CA ASN A 471 -19.97 3.43 -0.72
C ASN A 471 -21.23 3.43 0.17
N GLN A 472 -22.07 2.42 0.04
CA GLN A 472 -23.35 2.33 0.77
C GLN A 472 -23.15 2.13 2.29
N PHE A 473 -21.97 1.67 2.74
CA PHE A 473 -21.72 1.35 4.14
C PHE A 473 -21.27 2.54 4.99
N THR A 474 -20.85 3.64 4.37
CA THR A 474 -20.30 4.82 5.07
C THR A 474 -21.22 6.03 5.05
N ALA A 475 -22.41 5.92 4.43
CA ALA A 475 -23.31 7.04 4.20
C ALA A 475 -23.83 7.65 5.50
N VAL A 476 -23.72 8.97 5.62
CA VAL A 476 -24.34 9.75 6.70
C VAL A 476 -25.12 10.95 6.14
N PRO A 477 -26.11 11.49 6.88
CA PRO A 477 -26.81 12.71 6.46
C PRO A 477 -25.86 13.91 6.31
N PRO A 478 -26.16 14.91 5.45
CA PRO A 478 -25.30 16.08 5.25
C PRO A 478 -25.02 16.90 6.53
N ASN A 479 -25.97 16.91 7.47
CA ASN A 479 -25.82 17.59 8.76
C ASN A 479 -25.24 16.70 9.87
N PHE A 480 -24.71 15.52 9.52
CA PHE A 480 -24.06 14.65 10.50
C PHE A 480 -22.85 15.35 11.12
N ARG A 481 -22.91 15.48 12.43
CA ARG A 481 -21.81 15.92 13.29
C ARG A 481 -21.38 14.66 14.04
N GLY A 482 -20.14 14.24 13.88
CA GLY A 482 -19.64 13.10 14.65
C GLY A 482 -19.77 13.39 16.15
N GLU A 483 -20.14 12.39 16.94
CA GLU A 483 -20.13 12.54 18.38
C GLU A 483 -18.67 12.79 18.81
N SER A 484 -18.35 14.03 19.18
CA SER A 484 -17.15 14.29 19.97
C SER A 484 -17.20 13.34 21.17
N PRO A 485 -16.06 12.79 21.65
CA PRO A 485 -16.04 12.07 22.92
C PRO A 485 -16.36 13.07 24.03
N SER A 486 -17.65 13.38 24.23
CA SER A 486 -18.12 14.08 25.40
C SER A 486 -17.83 13.13 26.54
N ARG A 487 -16.81 13.51 27.31
CA ARG A 487 -16.38 12.82 28.52
C ARG A 487 -17.60 12.85 29.45
N LYS A 488 -18.47 11.83 29.43
CA LYS A 488 -19.40 11.62 30.54
C LYS A 488 -18.51 11.49 31.78
N PRO A 489 -18.58 12.40 32.75
CA PRO A 489 -17.81 12.23 33.97
C PRO A 489 -18.22 10.89 34.55
N ARG A 490 -17.26 9.98 34.63
CA ARG A 490 -17.44 8.66 35.24
C ARG A 490 -17.97 8.95 36.64
N SER A 491 -19.26 8.71 36.87
CA SER A 491 -19.86 8.99 38.17
C SER A 491 -19.02 8.26 39.21
N LYS A 492 -18.53 9.01 40.20
CA LYS A 492 -17.94 8.42 41.40
C LYS A 492 -19.05 7.57 42.00
N ARG A 493 -19.06 6.27 41.67
CA ARG A 493 -19.83 5.28 42.42
C ARG A 493 -19.18 5.26 43.79
N GLY A 494 -19.76 6.03 44.71
CA GLY A 494 -19.31 6.12 46.09
C GLY A 494 -19.24 4.72 46.66
N ARG A 495 -18.04 4.30 47.07
CA ARG A 495 -17.91 3.27 48.10
C ARG A 495 -18.24 3.98 49.40
N ASN A 496 -19.49 3.86 49.82
CA ASN A 496 -19.82 4.01 51.23
C ASN A 496 -19.11 2.88 51.97
N VAL A 497 -18.19 3.28 52.84
CA VAL A 497 -17.63 2.47 53.90
C VAL A 497 -18.67 2.48 55.02
N SER A 498 -19.21 1.30 55.35
CA SER A 498 -19.81 1.05 56.66
C SER A 498 -19.63 -0.42 57.00
N ASP A 499 -19.06 -0.64 58.17
CA ASP A 499 -18.61 -1.89 58.77
C ASP A 499 -19.61 -3.05 58.74
N THR A 500 -19.10 -4.27 58.66
CA THR A 500 -19.46 -5.34 59.60
C THR A 500 -18.40 -6.44 59.61
N PHE A 501 -17.95 -6.74 60.82
CA PHE A 501 -17.01 -7.78 61.22
C PHE A 501 -17.53 -9.19 60.91
N GLU A 502 -16.62 -10.10 60.52
CA GLU A 502 -16.34 -11.42 61.13
C GLU A 502 -15.80 -12.42 60.10
N GLY A 503 -14.77 -13.20 60.49
CA GLY A 503 -14.51 -14.52 59.90
C GLY A 503 -13.20 -14.74 59.13
N GLY A 504 -12.09 -14.90 59.85
CA GLY A 504 -11.27 -16.13 59.73
C GLY A 504 -10.28 -16.34 58.56
N ARG A 505 -9.00 -16.03 58.85
CA ARG A 505 -7.77 -16.87 58.63
C ARG A 505 -7.15 -17.05 57.21
N PRO A 506 -5.82 -17.31 57.11
CA PRO A 506 -4.88 -16.30 56.62
C PRO A 506 -4.05 -16.71 55.37
N ARG A 507 -3.45 -15.70 54.71
CA ARG A 507 -2.37 -15.85 53.73
C ARG A 507 -1.03 -16.07 54.45
N LYS A 508 -0.27 -17.08 54.01
CA LYS A 508 1.13 -17.33 54.38
C LYS A 508 2.03 -16.19 53.89
N SER A 509 2.75 -15.56 54.81
CA SER A 509 3.94 -14.75 54.52
C SER A 509 5.19 -15.63 54.66
N ALA A 510 6.10 -15.54 53.68
CA ALA A 510 7.47 -16.01 53.83
C ALA A 510 8.30 -14.82 54.32
N ARG A 511 8.98 -15.03 55.44
CA ARG A 511 9.73 -14.06 56.23
C ARG A 511 11.19 -14.13 55.80
N LEU A 512 11.80 -12.98 55.51
CA LEU A 512 13.25 -12.80 55.55
C LEU A 512 13.68 -12.77 57.03
N SER A 513 14.75 -13.49 57.37
CA SER A 513 15.50 -13.26 58.61
C SER A 513 16.97 -13.60 58.36
N GLU A 514 17.81 -12.56 58.43
CA GLU A 514 19.21 -12.66 58.77
C GLU A 514 19.37 -13.24 60.18
N LYS A 515 20.36 -14.11 60.35
CA LYS A 515 21.05 -14.35 61.61
C LYS A 515 22.50 -14.70 61.31
N ASP A 516 23.38 -13.88 61.86
CA ASP A 516 24.81 -14.13 62.03
C ASP A 516 25.07 -15.40 62.85
N ALA A 517 26.18 -16.08 62.54
CA ALA A 517 27.06 -16.71 63.52
C ALA A 517 28.41 -17.07 62.89
N ASP A 518 29.44 -16.31 63.27
CA ASP A 518 30.84 -16.72 63.30
C ASP A 518 31.04 -18.09 63.95
N ALA A 519 31.92 -18.91 63.38
CA ALA A 519 33.04 -19.60 64.05
C ALA A 519 33.51 -20.83 63.26
N SER A 520 34.82 -20.85 62.96
CA SER A 520 35.69 -21.93 62.45
C SER A 520 36.11 -21.80 60.99
#